data_AF-A0A158JEG2-F1
#
_entry.id   AF-A0A158JEG2-F1
#
_cell.length_a   1.000
_cell.length_b   1.000
_cell.length_c   1.000
_cell.angle_alpha   90.00
_cell.angle_beta   90.00
_cell.angle_gamma   90.00
#
_symmetry.space_group_name_H-M   'P 1'
#
loop_
_entity.id
_entity.type
_entity.pdbx_description
1 polymer ?
#
loop_
_entity_poly.entity_id
_entity_poly.type
_entity_poly.pdbx_seq_one_letter_code
_entity_poly.pdbx_strand_id
1 'polypeptide(L)'
;MRFRFPLLPAEFEIPDSWWADAGMAAFCPGAPSYRCTLDAIVVPLREIEPPFRNPEVMLDWCGFDRSRMIRVLSAMATGAEMPPDRVVALPSADDPAAPFAYRVCDGFHRFYASIAAGFEMLPVVFR
;
A
#
# COMPACT_ATOMS: atom_id res chain seq x y z
N MET A 1 4.66 -13.65 5.24
CA MET A 1 3.36 -13.84 4.58
C MET A 1 3.42 -13.28 3.17
N ARG A 2 2.81 -13.98 2.21
CA ARG A 2 2.74 -13.54 0.80
C ARG A 2 1.37 -12.98 0.50
N PHE A 3 1.33 -11.88 -0.24
CA PHE A 3 0.12 -11.14 -0.59
C PHE A 3 0.05 -10.96 -2.10
N ARG A 4 -1.15 -11.08 -2.66
CA ARG A 4 -1.41 -10.90 -4.09
C ARG A 4 -1.74 -9.46 -4.40
N PHE A 5 -1.25 -8.97 -5.53
CA PHE A 5 -1.72 -7.69 -6.04
C PHE A 5 -3.18 -7.79 -6.52
N PRO A 6 -3.96 -6.70 -6.49
CA PRO A 6 -5.36 -6.73 -6.92
C PRO A 6 -5.56 -7.13 -8.39
N LEU A 7 -4.71 -6.65 -9.30
CA LEU A 7 -4.87 -6.87 -10.75
C LEU A 7 -3.68 -7.56 -11.44
N LEU A 8 -2.54 -7.70 -10.76
CA LEU A 8 -1.36 -8.33 -11.36
C LEU A 8 -1.26 -9.80 -10.93
N PRO A 9 -0.84 -10.71 -11.84
CA PRO A 9 -0.57 -12.11 -11.50
C PRO A 9 0.78 -12.25 -10.78
N ALA A 10 0.98 -11.45 -9.75
CA ALA A 10 2.21 -11.36 -8.97
C ALA A 10 1.91 -11.26 -7.48
N GLU A 11 2.92 -11.56 -6.67
CA GLU A 11 2.86 -11.51 -5.22
C GLU A 11 4.04 -10.72 -4.66
N PHE A 12 3.86 -10.20 -3.45
CA PHE A 12 4.94 -9.64 -2.64
C PHE A 12 4.92 -10.26 -1.25
N GLU A 13 6.03 -10.14 -0.53
CA GLU A 13 6.19 -10.72 0.79
C GLU A 13 6.44 -9.65 1.84
N ILE A 14 5.70 -9.74 2.94
CA ILE A 14 6.05 -9.09 4.21
C ILE A 14 6.45 -10.21 5.18
N PRO A 15 7.67 -10.18 5.77
CA PRO A 15 8.11 -11.23 6.68
C PRO A 15 7.11 -11.49 7.82
N ASP A 16 6.90 -12.76 8.18
CA ASP A 16 5.92 -13.17 9.21
C ASP A 16 6.19 -12.50 10.56
N SER A 17 7.48 -12.34 10.91
CA SER A 17 7.87 -11.66 12.14
C SER A 17 7.43 -10.20 12.15
N TRP A 18 7.52 -9.49 11.01
CA TRP A 18 7.11 -8.08 10.94
C TRP A 18 5.60 -7.94 11.03
N TRP A 19 4.87 -8.89 10.42
CA TRP A 19 3.42 -8.97 10.52
C TRP A 19 2.95 -9.22 11.95
N ALA A 20 3.59 -10.16 12.65
CA ALA A 20 3.31 -10.46 14.05
C ALA A 20 3.67 -9.28 14.98
N ASP A 21 4.87 -8.70 14.82
CA ASP A 21 5.36 -7.56 15.60
C ASP A 21 4.45 -6.33 15.47
N ALA A 22 3.80 -6.17 14.32
CA ALA A 22 2.85 -5.08 14.06
C ALA A 22 1.45 -5.32 14.63
N GLY A 23 1.17 -6.50 15.19
CA GLY A 23 -0.15 -6.84 15.74
C GLY A 23 -1.19 -7.22 14.68
N MET A 24 -0.76 -7.59 13.47
CA MET A 24 -1.68 -7.88 12.36
C MET A 24 -2.27 -9.30 12.39
N ALA A 25 -1.82 -10.17 13.31
CA ALA A 25 -2.21 -11.59 13.35
C ALA A 25 -3.72 -11.82 13.48
N ALA A 26 -4.45 -10.93 14.17
CA ALA A 26 -5.90 -10.99 14.34
C ALA A 26 -6.61 -9.79 13.69
N PHE A 27 -5.90 -9.01 12.87
CA PHE A 27 -6.47 -7.82 12.25
C PHE A 27 -7.45 -8.19 11.15
N CYS A 28 -8.62 -7.54 11.17
CA CYS A 28 -9.57 -7.51 10.07
C CYS A 28 -9.95 -6.05 9.78
N PRO A 29 -9.98 -5.62 8.52
CA PRO A 29 -10.32 -4.25 8.18
C PRO A 29 -11.79 -3.96 8.52
N GLY A 30 -12.04 -2.96 9.38
CA GLY A 30 -13.40 -2.48 9.70
C GLY A 30 -13.90 -1.37 8.76
N ALA A 31 -13.06 -0.92 7.83
CA ALA A 31 -13.32 0.16 6.88
C ALA A 31 -12.62 -0.17 5.54
N PRO A 32 -13.02 0.44 4.41
CA PRO A 32 -12.44 0.13 3.11
C PRO A 32 -11.00 0.66 2.93
N SER A 33 -10.53 1.56 3.81
CA SER A 33 -9.19 2.14 3.81
C SER A 33 -8.67 2.36 5.24
N TYR A 34 -7.36 2.66 5.36
CA TYR A 34 -6.79 3.13 6.62
C TYR A 34 -7.28 4.53 6.99
N ARG A 35 -7.20 4.86 8.29
CA ARG A 35 -7.61 6.17 8.80
C ARG A 35 -6.60 7.26 8.41
N CYS A 36 -7.06 8.27 7.69
CA CYS A 36 -6.21 9.36 7.18
C CYS A 36 -6.26 10.59 8.09
N THR A 37 -5.14 11.29 8.26
CA THR A 37 -5.04 12.55 9.06
C THR A 37 -5.64 13.78 8.35
N LEU A 38 -5.90 13.68 7.05
CA LEU A 38 -6.36 14.79 6.20
C LEU A 38 -7.60 14.36 5.42
N ASP A 39 -8.37 15.34 4.95
CA ASP A 39 -9.41 15.14 3.94
C ASP A 39 -8.76 14.70 2.61
N ALA A 40 -8.54 13.40 2.51
CA ALA A 40 -7.96 12.74 1.35
C ALA A 40 -9.06 12.16 0.47
N ILE A 41 -8.79 12.12 -0.83
CA ILE A 41 -9.65 11.40 -1.77
C ILE A 41 -9.33 9.92 -1.59
N VAL A 42 -10.35 9.06 -1.52
CA VAL A 42 -10.16 7.61 -1.50
C VAL A 42 -10.32 7.06 -2.90
N VAL A 43 -9.30 6.36 -3.40
CA VAL A 43 -9.33 5.72 -4.74
C VAL A 43 -9.17 4.20 -4.62
N PRO A 44 -9.73 3.40 -5.52
CA PRO A 44 -9.57 1.95 -5.48
C PRO A 44 -8.11 1.53 -5.65
N LEU A 45 -7.61 0.62 -4.81
CA LEU A 45 -6.24 0.10 -4.91
C LEU A 45 -5.96 -0.55 -6.27
N ARG A 46 -6.99 -1.12 -6.90
CA ARG A 46 -6.91 -1.72 -8.24
C ARG A 46 -6.60 -0.70 -9.34
N GLU A 47 -6.89 0.58 -9.13
CA GLU A 47 -6.63 1.65 -10.11
C GLU A 47 -5.23 2.24 -9.96
N ILE A 48 -4.49 1.79 -8.94
CA ILE A 48 -3.14 2.28 -8.64
C ILE A 48 -2.12 1.26 -9.15
N GLU A 49 -1.22 1.72 -10.01
CA GLU A 49 -0.08 0.94 -10.48
C GLU A 49 0.84 0.60 -9.29
N PRO A 50 1.10 -0.70 -9.04
CA PRO A 50 2.06 -1.10 -8.01
C PRO A 50 3.42 -0.44 -8.23
N PRO A 51 3.96 0.28 -7.24
CA PRO A 51 5.21 0.99 -7.42
C PRO A 51 6.36 0.00 -7.45
N PHE A 52 7.05 -0.09 -8.59
CA PHE A 52 8.32 -0.78 -8.71
C PHE A 52 9.43 0.09 -8.11
N ARG A 53 10.08 -0.40 -7.06
CA ARG A 53 11.30 0.26 -6.56
C ARG A 53 12.45 -0.07 -7.51
N ASN A 54 13.29 0.93 -7.79
CA ASN A 54 14.54 0.72 -8.52
C ASN A 54 15.34 -0.42 -7.84
N PRO A 55 15.80 -1.45 -8.58
CA PRO A 55 16.63 -2.53 -8.05
C PRO A 55 17.85 -2.06 -7.24
N GLU A 56 18.35 -0.84 -7.48
CA GLU A 56 19.48 -0.25 -6.75
C GLU A 56 19.11 0.22 -5.34
N VAL A 57 17.82 0.31 -5.01
CA VAL A 57 17.33 0.70 -3.68
C VAL A 57 17.31 -0.53 -2.77
N MET A 58 18.48 -0.83 -2.19
CA MET A 58 18.65 -1.88 -1.18
C MET A 58 18.27 -1.33 0.20
N LEU A 59 17.03 -1.59 0.64
CA LEU A 59 16.64 -1.46 2.06
C LEU A 59 16.83 -2.83 2.75
N ASP A 60 15.93 -3.23 3.66
CA ASP A 60 16.06 -4.50 4.37
C ASP A 60 15.53 -5.68 3.54
N TRP A 61 14.24 -5.68 3.20
CA TRP A 61 13.57 -6.84 2.57
C TRP A 61 12.90 -6.45 1.27
N CYS A 62 13.43 -6.90 0.13
CA CYS A 62 12.86 -6.62 -1.20
C CYS A 62 12.51 -5.13 -1.42
N GLY A 63 13.33 -4.24 -0.85
CA GLY A 63 13.10 -2.79 -0.90
C GLY A 63 12.17 -2.24 0.18
N PHE A 64 11.82 -2.98 1.23
CA PHE A 64 11.15 -2.46 2.43
C PHE A 64 12.12 -2.22 3.58
N ASP A 65 12.01 -1.06 4.22
CA ASP A 65 12.57 -0.80 5.55
C ASP A 65 11.66 -1.42 6.63
N ARG A 66 12.25 -2.22 7.53
CA ARG A 66 11.56 -2.96 8.60
C ARG A 66 10.82 -2.04 9.54
N SER A 67 11.51 -1.05 10.10
CA SER A 67 10.97 -0.18 11.15
C SER A 67 9.78 0.63 10.62
N ARG A 68 9.88 1.13 9.39
CA ARG A 68 8.80 1.85 8.71
C ARG A 68 7.64 0.94 8.38
N MET A 69 7.88 -0.27 7.87
CA MET A 69 6.81 -1.21 7.55
C MET A 69 6.02 -1.62 8.81
N ILE A 70 6.71 -1.99 9.89
CA ILE A 70 6.08 -2.35 11.17
C ILE A 70 5.27 -1.16 11.72
N ARG A 71 5.82 0.06 11.68
CA ARG A 71 5.10 1.25 12.14
C ARG A 71 3.81 1.50 11.35
N VAL A 72 3.84 1.32 10.03
CA VAL A 72 2.66 1.49 9.17
C VAL A 72 1.61 0.42 9.46
N LEU A 73 2.02 -0.85 9.49
CA LEU A 73 1.11 -1.97 9.80
C LEU A 73 0.50 -1.82 11.20
N SER A 74 1.30 -1.44 12.19
CA SER A 74 0.81 -1.21 13.56
C SER A 74 -0.19 -0.05 13.64
N ALA A 75 0.03 1.02 12.87
CA ALA A 75 -0.95 2.09 12.76
C ALA A 75 -2.28 1.62 12.14
N MET A 76 -2.24 0.76 11.11
CA MET A 76 -3.44 0.14 10.55
C MET A 76 -4.14 -0.77 11.57
N ALA A 77 -3.37 -1.62 12.28
CA ALA A 77 -3.88 -2.53 13.29
C ALA A 77 -4.60 -1.81 14.44
N THR A 78 -4.09 -0.64 14.82
CA THR A 78 -4.61 0.16 15.94
C THR A 78 -5.61 1.24 15.52
N GLY A 79 -5.83 1.43 14.21
CA GLY A 79 -6.65 2.52 13.69
C GLY A 79 -6.06 3.91 13.89
N ALA A 80 -4.74 4.00 14.12
CA ALA A 80 -4.03 5.27 14.22
C ALA A 80 -4.02 5.99 12.87
N GLU A 81 -4.13 7.32 12.91
CA GLU A 81 -4.15 8.12 11.69
C GLU A 81 -2.77 8.15 11.02
N MET A 82 -2.77 8.13 9.68
CA MET A 82 -1.58 8.24 8.84
C MET A 82 -1.78 9.29 7.74
N PRO A 83 -0.69 9.87 7.22
CA PRO A 83 -0.79 10.77 6.06
C PRO A 83 -1.24 9.99 4.81
N PRO A 84 -1.92 10.65 3.86
CA PRO A 84 -2.32 10.02 2.60
C PRO A 84 -1.11 9.69 1.72
N ASP A 85 -1.32 8.83 0.73
CA ASP A 85 -0.32 8.53 -0.30
C ASP A 85 -0.33 9.62 -1.37
N ARG A 86 0.84 10.03 -1.87
CA ARG A 86 0.88 11.00 -2.97
C ARG A 86 0.86 10.25 -4.29
N VAL A 87 -0.03 10.66 -5.18
CA VAL A 87 -0.19 10.03 -6.50
C VAL A 87 -0.14 11.06 -7.62
N VAL A 88 0.17 10.58 -8.81
CA VAL A 88 -0.05 11.29 -10.08
C VAL A 88 -1.06 10.51 -10.92
N ALA A 89 -1.88 11.23 -11.67
CA ALA A 89 -2.71 10.62 -12.71
C ALA A 89 -1.83 10.13 -13.86
N LEU A 90 -2.07 8.91 -14.31
CA LEU A 90 -1.48 8.37 -15.53
C LEU A 90 -2.32 8.81 -16.73
N PRO A 91 -1.71 9.00 -17.91
CA PRO A 91 -2.47 9.18 -19.14
C PRO A 91 -3.41 7.99 -19.33
N SER A 92 -4.63 8.24 -19.80
CA SER A 92 -5.53 7.16 -20.22
C SER A 92 -4.84 6.37 -21.32
N ALA A 93 -4.43 5.14 -21.01
CA ALA A 93 -3.92 4.22 -22.00
C ALA A 93 -5.09 3.36 -22.48
N ASP A 94 -5.24 3.22 -23.80
CA ASP A 94 -6.14 2.22 -24.39
C ASP A 94 -5.56 0.80 -24.27
N ASP A 95 -4.55 0.60 -23.42
CA ASP A 95 -3.89 -0.69 -23.20
C ASP A 95 -4.59 -1.47 -22.08
N PRO A 96 -5.35 -2.52 -22.39
CA PRO A 96 -5.97 -3.37 -21.37
C PRO A 96 -4.96 -4.08 -20.46
N ALA A 97 -3.67 -4.16 -20.84
CA ALA A 97 -2.62 -4.73 -20.01
C ALA A 97 -2.12 -3.78 -18.90
N ALA A 98 -2.42 -2.48 -18.99
CA ALA A 98 -2.03 -1.46 -17.99
C ALA A 98 -3.24 -0.63 -17.53
N PRO A 99 -4.21 -1.24 -16.82
CA PRO A 99 -5.50 -0.61 -16.48
C PRO A 99 -5.40 0.41 -15.33
N PHE A 100 -4.21 0.96 -15.06
CA PHE A 100 -3.97 1.82 -13.91
C PHE A 100 -4.22 3.29 -14.27
N ALA A 101 -5.01 3.97 -13.44
CA ALA A 101 -5.29 5.40 -13.57
C ALA A 101 -4.29 6.25 -12.78
N TYR A 102 -3.62 5.66 -11.78
CA TYR A 102 -2.76 6.39 -10.85
C TYR A 102 -1.43 5.69 -10.59
N ARG A 103 -0.39 6.46 -10.26
CA ARG A 103 0.91 5.95 -9.80
C ARG A 103 1.29 6.60 -8.48
N VAL A 104 1.71 5.78 -7.52
CA VAL A 104 2.23 6.27 -6.23
C VAL A 104 3.60 6.92 -6.43
N CYS A 105 3.75 8.14 -5.94
CA CYS A 105 5.02 8.88 -5.90
C CYS A 105 5.65 8.89 -4.50
N ASP A 106 4.82 8.82 -3.45
CA ASP A 106 5.24 8.78 -2.05
C ASP A 106 4.21 8.02 -1.23
N GLY A 107 4.65 7.28 -0.21
CA GLY A 107 3.78 6.40 0.59
C GLY A 107 3.86 4.92 0.23
N PHE A 108 4.91 4.46 -0.45
CA PHE A 108 5.00 3.08 -0.97
C PHE A 108 4.71 2.02 0.11
N HIS A 109 5.26 2.18 1.32
CA HIS A 109 4.97 1.27 2.43
C HIS A 109 3.48 1.20 2.79
N ARG A 110 2.74 2.33 2.75
CA ARG A 110 1.30 2.39 3.02
C ARG A 110 0.49 1.75 1.91
N PHE A 111 0.88 1.93 0.65
CA PHE A 111 0.29 1.19 -0.48
C PHE A 111 0.37 -0.33 -0.27
N TYR A 112 1.58 -0.86 -0.06
CA TYR A 112 1.78 -2.31 0.12
C TYR A 112 1.11 -2.84 1.39
N ALA A 113 1.21 -2.10 2.49
CA ALA A 113 0.52 -2.45 3.73
C ALA A 113 -1.00 -2.44 3.56
N SER A 114 -1.57 -1.55 2.74
CA SER A 114 -3.01 -1.50 2.51
C SER A 114 -3.51 -2.74 1.76
N ILE A 115 -2.76 -3.18 0.75
CA ILE A 115 -3.05 -4.46 0.06
C ILE A 115 -2.95 -5.62 1.06
N ALA A 116 -1.87 -5.66 1.84
CA ALA A 116 -1.65 -6.75 2.79
C ALA A 116 -2.71 -6.81 3.90
N ALA A 117 -3.17 -5.65 4.36
CA ALA A 117 -4.24 -5.50 5.35
C ALA A 117 -5.64 -5.82 4.79
N GLY A 118 -5.77 -6.06 3.49
CA GLY A 118 -7.04 -6.36 2.84
C GLY A 118 -7.96 -5.17 2.64
N PHE A 119 -7.42 -3.94 2.65
CA PHE A 119 -8.20 -2.77 2.26
C PHE A 119 -8.52 -2.80 0.76
N GLU A 120 -9.60 -2.12 0.36
CA GLU A 120 -10.04 -1.99 -1.03
C GLU A 120 -9.64 -0.63 -1.62
N MET A 121 -9.52 0.37 -0.76
CA MET A 121 -9.33 1.77 -1.11
C MET A 121 -8.06 2.33 -0.46
N LEU A 122 -7.44 3.31 -1.12
CA LEU A 122 -6.28 4.04 -0.63
C LEU A 122 -6.61 5.53 -0.48
N PRO A 123 -6.37 6.14 0.69
CA PRO A 123 -6.40 7.59 0.86
C PRO A 123 -5.22 8.22 0.11
N VAL A 124 -5.52 9.16 -0.79
CA VAL A 124 -4.53 9.81 -1.65
C VAL A 124 -4.69 11.33 -1.72
N VAL A 125 -3.59 11.98 -2.08
CA VAL A 125 -3.56 13.37 -2.55
C VAL A 125 -2.84 13.44 -3.89
N PHE A 126 -3.35 14.29 -4.78
CA PHE A 126 -2.75 14.50 -6.10
C PHE A 126 -1.59 15.48 -6.01
N ARG A 127 -0.51 15.17 -6.72
CA ARG A 127 0.62 16.07 -6.91
C ARG A 127 0.34 17.14 -7.97
#